data_AF-A0A352PSL1-F1
#
_entry.id   AF-A0A352PSL1-F1
#
_cell.length_a   1.000
_cell.length_b   1.000
_cell.length_c   1.000
_cell.angle_alpha   90.00
_cell.angle_beta   90.00
_cell.angle_gamma   90.00
#
_symmetry.space_group_name_H-M   'P 1'
#
loop_
_entity.id
_entity.type
_entity.pdbx_description
1 polymer ?
#
loop_
_entity_poly.entity_id
_entity_poly.type
_entity_poly.pdbx_seq_one_letter_code
_entity_poly.pdbx_strand_id
1 'polypeptide(L)'
;MAAFERNIYLQLKTLEEAHRIWEQVFQARRTAMEEVPSHQALHRVLARPVVAQRSVPHYHGAAMDGIAVKAEATFDASDARPLRLRLGTDAFAVDTGDPLPPNADAVIMIEQVESLDDHQVEVRTPAYPWQHVRKVGEDIVAGELLLPQQHRLRPADLGALLAGGINAVSAFARPRVWIQPTGTELMVSSDCNEPPPGKIIEFNGTVLAAMVEETGSEPWLQEIVADDYDSIRNAMEAAVDSPADVILINAGSSAGSEDYTRSIIEELGQVLVHGVTMMPGKPTILGLVRDKPIVGIPGYPVSAILAFEEFVRPLLFNLQGLACPGFPKVVATLARKLPSRLGLEEFIRVILGRVQGRLIAMPLQRGAGMITSLTRADGILQVPQELEGLELGEEVRIRLLRPEEQLDQTLIMIGSHDNTIDVLANELKGRDSRLHLSSSNVGSMGGLLAIRRGQTHLAGSHLLDTETGEYNFSYIERYVSEVPVRVVQMAKRSQGLLVRPGNPKGIQDVCDLLRPDVVFINRQGGSGTRILLDYQLQKLGLDADRIQGYDQEEFTHMAVAV
;
A
#
# COMPACT_ATOMS: atom_id res chain seq x y z
N MET A 1 4.82 -35.84 34.74
CA MET A 1 3.82 -35.19 33.87
C MET A 1 3.55 -33.81 34.46
N ALA A 2 4.29 -32.80 34.01
CA ALA A 2 4.02 -31.42 34.39
C ALA A 2 2.75 -30.96 33.65
N ALA A 3 1.80 -30.37 34.38
CA ALA A 3 0.57 -29.87 33.80
C ALA A 3 0.89 -28.68 32.88
N PHE A 4 0.46 -28.77 31.61
CA PHE A 4 0.54 -27.68 30.65
C PHE A 4 -0.50 -26.62 31.01
N GLU A 5 -0.09 -25.56 31.70
CA GLU A 5 -0.90 -24.35 31.83
C GLU A 5 -0.81 -23.56 30.50
N ARG A 6 -1.86 -23.62 29.69
CA ARG A 6 -2.01 -22.70 28.56
C ARG A 6 -2.26 -21.30 29.11
N ASN A 7 -1.34 -20.36 28.85
CA ASN A 7 -1.56 -18.94 29.11
C ASN A 7 -2.64 -18.41 28.15
N ILE A 8 -3.91 -18.57 28.54
CA ILE A 8 -5.05 -17.94 27.87
C ILE A 8 -4.91 -16.43 28.09
N TYR A 9 -4.87 -15.64 27.01
CA TYR A 9 -4.76 -14.17 27.02
C TYR A 9 -5.52 -13.56 28.20
N LEU A 10 -4.78 -13.04 29.19
CA LEU A 10 -5.33 -12.75 30.52
C LEU A 10 -6.33 -11.57 30.53
N GLN A 11 -6.44 -10.79 29.44
CA GLN A 11 -7.57 -9.94 29.04
C GLN A 11 -7.20 -9.28 27.70
N LEU A 12 -7.82 -9.67 26.58
CA LEU A 12 -7.62 -8.99 25.31
C LEU A 12 -8.04 -7.52 25.43
N LYS A 13 -7.28 -6.61 24.82
CA LYS A 13 -7.66 -5.20 24.71
C LYS A 13 -8.33 -4.94 23.38
N THR A 14 -9.33 -4.06 23.38
CA THR A 14 -9.90 -3.59 22.11
C THR A 14 -8.83 -2.88 21.28
N LEU A 15 -9.00 -2.84 19.96
CA LEU A 15 -8.06 -2.11 19.09
C LEU A 15 -7.93 -0.64 19.52
N GLU A 16 -9.06 0.00 19.81
CA GLU A 16 -9.11 1.38 20.33
C GLU A 16 -8.40 1.54 21.68
N GLU A 17 -8.62 0.62 22.63
CA GLU A 17 -7.93 0.66 23.92
C GLU A 17 -6.41 0.47 23.77
N ALA A 18 -5.99 -0.45 22.90
CA ALA A 18 -4.58 -0.70 22.62
C ALA A 18 -3.91 0.53 22.01
N HIS A 19 -4.56 1.20 21.04
CA HIS A 19 -4.11 2.48 20.48
C HIS A 19 -3.94 3.54 21.57
N ARG A 20 -4.95 3.72 22.41
CA ARG A 20 -4.91 4.72 23.49
C ARG A 20 -3.76 4.46 24.48
N ILE A 21 -3.58 3.21 24.92
CA ILE A 21 -2.49 2.83 25.84
C ILE A 21 -1.13 3.13 25.19
N TRP A 22 -0.97 2.74 23.92
CA TRP A 22 0.27 2.93 23.18
C TRP A 22 0.62 4.41 22.96
N GLU A 23 -0.37 5.20 22.52
CA GLU A 23 -0.23 6.64 22.29
C GLU A 23 0.08 7.38 23.60
N GLN A 24 -0.60 7.07 24.70
CA GLN A 24 -0.38 7.73 25.99
C GLN A 24 1.08 7.67 26.45
N VAL A 25 1.76 6.55 26.19
CA VAL A 25 3.15 6.33 26.60
C VAL A 25 4.13 7.06 25.68
N PHE A 26 3.87 7.13 24.38
CA PHE A 26 4.86 7.59 23.39
C PHE A 26 4.54 8.90 22.67
N GLN A 27 3.33 9.47 22.82
CA GLN A 27 2.88 10.68 22.10
C GLN A 27 3.83 11.88 22.21
N ALA A 28 4.53 12.04 23.33
CA ALA A 28 5.42 13.18 23.58
C ALA A 28 6.86 12.94 23.08
N ARG A 29 7.19 11.71 22.67
CA ARG A 29 8.56 11.35 22.30
C ARG A 29 8.90 11.76 20.89
N ARG A 30 10.11 12.29 20.73
CA ARG A 30 10.71 12.63 19.44
C ARG A 30 12.11 12.06 19.37
N THR A 31 12.59 11.76 18.17
CA THR A 31 14.01 11.45 17.96
C THR A 31 14.88 12.67 18.24
N ALA A 32 16.18 12.43 18.39
CA ALA A 32 17.17 13.50 18.53
C ALA A 32 17.13 14.44 17.30
N MET A 33 17.58 15.68 17.49
CA MET A 33 17.76 16.62 16.38
C MET A 33 19.13 16.42 15.76
N GLU A 34 19.23 16.56 14.44
CA GLU A 34 20.49 16.58 13.71
C GLU A 34 20.50 17.69 12.66
N GLU A 35 21.69 18.16 12.33
CA GLU A 35 21.90 19.13 11.26
C GLU A 35 22.06 18.39 9.93
N VAL A 36 21.25 18.76 8.94
CA VAL A 36 21.22 18.13 7.62
C VAL A 36 21.52 19.19 6.56
N PRO A 37 22.46 18.95 5.64
CA PRO A 37 22.66 19.83 4.49
C PRO A 37 21.36 19.98 3.70
N SER A 38 20.98 21.22 3.37
CA SER A 38 19.67 21.52 2.77
C SER A 38 19.45 20.77 1.46
N HIS A 39 20.50 20.60 0.63
CA HIS A 39 20.44 19.84 -0.62
C HIS A 39 20.22 18.32 -0.43
N GLN A 40 20.42 17.77 0.78
CA GLN A 40 20.18 16.37 1.14
C GLN A 40 18.96 16.22 2.07
N ALA A 41 18.27 17.31 2.38
CA ALA A 41 17.20 17.33 3.36
C ALA A 41 15.83 16.91 2.80
N LEU A 42 15.77 16.39 1.57
CA LEU A 42 14.51 15.91 0.97
C LEU A 42 13.86 14.86 1.87
N HIS A 43 12.56 15.02 2.10
CA HIS A 43 11.72 14.20 2.98
C HIS A 43 12.08 14.20 4.47
N ARG A 44 13.08 14.98 4.90
CA ARG A 44 13.37 15.20 6.32
C ARG A 44 12.31 16.08 6.95
N VAL A 45 12.10 15.91 8.26
CA VAL A 45 11.13 16.69 9.03
C VAL A 45 11.86 17.72 9.89
N LEU A 46 11.51 19.00 9.73
CA LEU A 46 12.13 20.08 10.47
C LEU A 46 11.85 19.97 11.98
N ALA A 47 12.91 19.98 12.79
CA ALA A 47 12.80 20.02 14.25
C ALA A 47 12.62 21.45 14.78
N ARG A 48 13.02 22.45 14.00
CA ARG A 48 12.93 23.88 14.33
C ARG A 48 12.39 24.67 13.13
N PRO A 49 11.74 25.82 13.36
CA PRO A 49 11.38 26.71 12.27
C PRO A 49 12.64 27.22 11.55
N VAL A 50 12.52 27.45 10.25
CA VAL A 50 13.58 28.02 9.43
C VAL A 50 13.24 29.46 9.11
N VAL A 51 14.17 30.36 9.41
CA VAL A 51 14.05 31.80 9.16
C VAL A 51 14.98 32.16 8.01
N ALA A 52 14.49 32.91 7.03
CA ALA A 52 15.28 33.30 5.86
C ALA A 52 16.46 34.21 6.26
N GLN A 53 17.66 33.94 5.71
CA GLN A 53 18.86 34.76 5.95
C GLN A 53 19.07 35.81 4.85
N ARG A 54 18.44 35.63 3.69
CA ARG A 54 18.59 36.49 2.52
C ARG A 54 17.25 36.71 1.84
N SER A 55 17.01 37.94 1.39
CA SER A 55 15.86 38.26 0.57
C SER A 55 16.00 37.73 -0.86
N VAL A 56 14.90 37.33 -1.49
CA VAL A 56 14.87 36.82 -2.86
C VAL A 56 13.87 37.65 -3.67
N PRO A 57 14.32 38.36 -4.73
CA PRO A 57 15.72 38.66 -5.04
C PRO A 57 16.40 39.51 -3.95
N HIS A 58 17.73 39.51 -3.91
CA HIS A 58 18.54 40.27 -2.94
C HIS A 58 18.92 41.68 -3.44
N TYR A 59 18.49 42.02 -4.66
CA TYR A 59 18.58 43.33 -5.30
C TYR A 59 17.31 43.58 -6.13
N HIS A 60 17.08 44.82 -6.54
CA HIS A 60 16.05 45.14 -7.52
C HIS A 60 16.51 44.68 -8.89
N GLY A 61 15.84 43.70 -9.50
CA GLY A 61 16.24 43.12 -10.77
C GLY A 61 15.25 43.42 -11.90
N ALA A 62 15.72 43.39 -13.15
CA ALA A 62 14.84 43.45 -14.30
C ALA A 62 13.97 42.18 -14.38
N ALA A 63 12.66 42.34 -14.58
CA ALA A 63 11.73 41.23 -14.74
C ALA A 63 11.56 40.77 -16.20
N MET A 64 12.04 41.58 -17.15
CA MET A 64 11.93 41.38 -18.59
C MET A 64 13.22 41.85 -19.26
N ASP A 65 13.52 41.31 -20.44
CA ASP A 65 14.59 41.80 -21.29
C ASP A 65 14.18 43.14 -21.92
N GLY A 66 15.08 44.11 -21.98
CA GLY A 66 14.79 45.42 -22.57
C GLY A 66 15.70 46.53 -22.08
N ILE A 67 15.10 47.68 -21.74
CA ILE A 67 15.84 48.84 -21.24
C ILE A 67 15.34 49.30 -19.86
N ALA A 68 16.27 49.45 -18.93
CA ALA A 68 16.03 50.09 -17.65
C ALA A 68 16.09 51.61 -17.80
N VAL A 69 15.07 52.27 -17.27
CA VAL A 69 14.86 53.73 -17.38
C VAL A 69 14.43 54.31 -16.03
N LYS A 70 14.58 55.62 -15.89
CA LYS A 70 13.83 56.37 -14.87
C LYS A 70 12.43 56.64 -15.41
N ALA A 71 11.40 56.03 -14.82
CA ALA A 71 10.02 56.07 -15.27
C ALA A 71 9.54 57.51 -15.56
N GLU A 72 9.82 58.44 -14.65
CA GLU A 72 9.49 59.87 -14.79
C GLU A 72 10.02 60.49 -16.10
N ALA A 73 11.20 60.08 -16.56
CA ALA A 73 11.78 60.59 -17.80
C ALA A 73 11.01 60.14 -19.04
N THR A 74 10.14 59.13 -18.92
CA THR A 74 9.36 58.56 -20.02
C THR A 74 7.92 59.05 -20.09
N PHE A 75 7.42 59.82 -19.11
CA PHE A 75 6.00 60.19 -19.01
C PHE A 75 5.43 60.97 -20.20
N ASP A 76 6.29 61.69 -20.93
CA ASP A 76 5.92 62.45 -22.13
C ASP A 76 5.86 61.58 -23.41
N ALA A 77 6.28 60.31 -23.35
CA ALA A 77 6.28 59.41 -24.49
C ALA A 77 4.84 59.06 -24.92
N SER A 78 4.57 59.15 -26.22
CA SER A 78 3.31 58.71 -26.84
C SER A 78 3.55 58.36 -28.30
N ASP A 79 2.60 57.70 -28.98
CA ASP A 79 2.70 57.46 -30.43
C ASP A 79 2.89 58.74 -31.24
N ALA A 80 2.24 59.83 -30.81
CA ALA A 80 2.32 61.14 -31.45
C ALA A 80 3.63 61.90 -31.11
N ARG A 81 4.27 61.56 -29.99
CA ARG A 81 5.50 62.18 -29.49
C ARG A 81 6.41 61.09 -28.92
N PRO A 82 7.08 60.29 -29.78
CA PRO A 82 7.99 59.26 -29.31
C PRO A 82 9.20 59.90 -28.61
N LEU A 83 9.69 59.22 -27.59
CA LEU A 83 10.84 59.67 -26.82
C LEU A 83 12.09 58.91 -27.25
N ARG A 84 13.14 59.66 -27.62
CA ARG A 84 14.45 59.10 -27.94
C ARG A 84 15.34 59.13 -26.72
N LEU A 85 15.87 57.98 -26.36
CA LEU A 85 16.72 57.76 -25.19
C LEU A 85 18.10 57.31 -25.67
N ARG A 86 19.16 57.88 -25.10
CA ARG A 86 20.52 57.44 -25.37
C ARG A 86 20.88 56.28 -24.46
N LEU A 87 21.36 55.19 -25.06
CA LEU A 87 21.85 54.03 -24.32
C LEU A 87 23.11 54.39 -23.51
N GLY A 88 23.19 53.88 -22.28
CA GLY A 88 24.27 54.16 -21.33
C GLY A 88 24.16 55.50 -20.59
N THR A 89 23.14 56.31 -20.88
CA THR A 89 22.89 57.58 -20.17
C THR A 89 21.45 57.75 -19.75
N ASP A 90 20.51 57.72 -20.70
CA ASP A 90 19.08 57.91 -20.44
C ASP A 90 18.33 56.56 -20.26
N ALA A 91 18.87 55.51 -20.88
CA ALA A 91 18.39 54.14 -20.80
C ALA A 91 19.57 53.15 -20.75
N PHE A 92 19.38 52.00 -20.13
CA PHE A 92 20.42 50.98 -19.99
C PHE A 92 19.86 49.62 -20.42
N ALA A 93 20.54 48.93 -21.34
CA ALA A 93 20.14 47.57 -21.70
C ALA A 93 20.26 46.66 -20.47
N VAL A 94 19.21 45.87 -20.25
CA VAL A 94 19.13 44.88 -19.17
C VAL A 94 18.47 43.61 -19.69
N ASP A 95 19.01 42.47 -19.31
CA ASP A 95 18.38 41.18 -19.48
C ASP A 95 17.61 40.79 -18.20
N THR A 96 16.70 39.84 -18.31
CA THR A 96 15.90 39.35 -17.20
C THR A 96 16.82 38.82 -16.09
N GLY A 97 16.66 39.37 -14.89
CA GLY A 97 17.49 39.06 -13.73
C GLY A 97 18.67 40.02 -13.54
N ASP A 98 19.00 40.88 -14.49
CA ASP A 98 20.07 41.87 -14.28
C ASP A 98 19.74 42.85 -13.15
N PRO A 99 20.74 43.28 -12.37
CA PRO A 99 20.54 44.32 -11.36
C PRO A 99 20.13 45.63 -12.03
N LEU A 100 19.14 46.30 -11.44
CA LEU A 100 18.68 47.58 -11.94
C LEU A 100 19.79 48.64 -11.81
N PRO A 101 20.14 49.36 -12.90
CA PRO A 101 21.17 50.39 -12.87
C PRO A 101 20.85 51.51 -11.88
N PRO A 102 21.88 52.20 -11.34
CA PRO A 102 21.67 53.36 -10.49
C PRO A 102 20.79 54.40 -11.18
N ASN A 103 19.75 54.88 -10.50
CA ASN A 103 18.76 55.87 -10.96
C ASN A 103 17.69 55.38 -11.97
N ALA A 104 17.66 54.09 -12.31
CA ALA A 104 16.50 53.49 -12.98
C ALA A 104 15.50 52.96 -11.93
N ASP A 105 14.21 53.04 -12.23
CA ASP A 105 13.13 52.51 -11.38
C ASP A 105 12.07 51.75 -12.19
N ALA A 106 12.25 51.56 -13.51
CA ALA A 106 11.36 50.79 -14.37
C ALA A 106 12.12 50.11 -15.52
N VAL A 107 11.52 49.06 -16.08
CA VAL A 107 12.01 48.37 -17.29
C VAL A 107 10.94 48.37 -18.38
N ILE A 108 11.31 48.85 -19.57
CA ILE A 108 10.48 48.76 -20.78
C ILE A 108 10.94 47.52 -21.54
N MET A 109 10.00 46.63 -21.88
CA MET A 109 10.30 45.36 -22.57
C MET A 109 10.87 45.63 -23.96
N ILE A 110 11.79 44.80 -24.43
CA ILE A 110 12.47 44.98 -25.72
C ILE A 110 11.48 45.08 -26.90
N GLU A 111 10.32 44.43 -26.83
CA GLU A 111 9.26 44.49 -27.85
C GLU A 111 8.61 45.88 -27.97
N GLN A 112 8.79 46.74 -26.96
CA GLN A 112 8.29 48.12 -26.93
C GLN A 112 9.39 49.15 -27.22
N VAL A 113 10.59 48.68 -27.58
CA VAL A 113 11.78 49.50 -27.84
C VAL A 113 12.13 49.41 -29.32
N GLU A 114 12.07 50.54 -30.03
CA GLU A 114 12.49 50.63 -31.43
C GLU A 114 13.95 51.11 -31.50
N SER A 115 14.87 50.27 -31.98
CA SER A 115 16.26 50.66 -32.19
C SER A 115 16.38 51.63 -33.37
N LEU A 116 16.95 52.81 -33.13
CA LEU A 116 17.21 53.79 -34.20
C LEU A 116 18.62 53.63 -34.76
N ASP A 117 19.60 53.43 -33.88
CA ASP A 117 21.02 53.19 -34.19
C ASP A 117 21.70 52.48 -32.99
N ASP A 118 23.03 52.31 -33.03
CA ASP A 118 23.82 51.62 -31.99
C ASP A 118 23.86 52.36 -30.63
N HIS A 119 23.35 53.59 -30.55
CA HIS A 119 23.44 54.45 -29.37
C HIS A 119 22.09 55.02 -28.92
N GLN A 120 21.03 54.89 -29.71
CA GLN A 120 19.72 55.47 -29.45
C GLN A 120 18.59 54.48 -29.68
N VAL A 121 17.64 54.53 -28.75
CA VAL A 121 16.39 53.80 -28.81
C VAL A 121 15.21 54.75 -28.73
N GLU A 122 14.10 54.35 -29.32
CA GLU A 122 12.84 55.10 -29.32
C GLU A 122 11.79 54.31 -28.53
N VAL A 123 11.09 54.99 -27.62
CA VAL A 123 9.95 54.44 -26.87
C VAL A 123 8.71 55.29 -27.10
N ARG A 124 7.58 54.62 -27.32
CA ARG A 124 6.28 55.25 -27.61
C ARG A 124 5.31 55.19 -26.43
N THR A 125 5.58 54.36 -25.43
CA THR A 125 4.72 54.17 -24.25
C THR A 125 5.50 54.58 -23.01
N PRO A 126 4.91 55.40 -22.11
CA PRO A 126 5.57 55.76 -20.86
C PRO A 126 5.63 54.54 -19.92
N ALA A 127 6.73 54.40 -19.19
CA ALA A 127 6.84 53.46 -18.09
C ALA A 127 6.32 54.08 -16.78
N TYR A 128 5.77 53.28 -15.89
CA TYR A 128 5.43 53.71 -14.52
C TYR A 128 6.46 53.20 -13.49
N PRO A 129 6.64 53.88 -12.35
CA PRO A 129 7.60 53.45 -11.33
C PRO A 129 7.38 51.99 -10.90
N TRP A 130 8.47 51.22 -10.88
CA TRP A 130 8.54 49.79 -10.59
C TRP A 130 7.87 48.87 -11.62
N GLN A 131 7.56 49.36 -12.82
CA GLN A 131 7.12 48.52 -13.93
C GLN A 131 8.20 47.51 -14.30
N HIS A 132 7.83 46.24 -14.36
CA HIS A 132 8.73 45.13 -14.72
C HIS A 132 10.05 45.10 -13.93
N VAL A 133 10.00 45.53 -12.66
CA VAL A 133 11.12 45.40 -11.74
C VAL A 133 10.74 44.40 -10.67
N ARG A 134 11.56 43.35 -10.52
CA ARG A 134 11.47 42.43 -9.39
C ARG A 134 12.05 43.09 -8.16
N LYS A 135 11.21 43.35 -7.15
CA LYS A 135 11.65 44.11 -5.97
C LYS A 135 12.47 43.23 -5.02
N VAL A 136 13.39 43.83 -4.26
CA VAL A 136 14.10 43.12 -3.18
C VAL A 136 13.07 42.46 -2.27
N GLY A 137 13.21 41.15 -2.10
CA GLY A 137 12.32 40.34 -1.26
C GLY A 137 10.87 40.23 -1.74
N GLU A 138 10.64 40.33 -3.05
CA GLU A 138 9.34 40.03 -3.66
C GLU A 138 8.84 38.61 -3.36
N ASP A 139 9.74 37.64 -3.25
CA ASP A 139 9.42 36.23 -2.94
C ASP A 139 9.72 35.90 -1.47
N ILE A 140 10.96 36.16 -1.04
CA ILE A 140 11.41 35.89 0.34
C ILE A 140 12.01 37.16 0.95
N VAL A 141 11.67 37.49 2.19
CA VAL A 141 12.26 38.59 2.95
C VAL A 141 13.17 38.06 4.05
N ALA A 142 14.41 38.55 4.12
CA ALA A 142 15.31 38.19 5.21
C ALA A 142 14.68 38.46 6.60
N GLY A 143 14.76 37.47 7.49
CA GLY A 143 14.18 37.52 8.82
C GLY A 143 12.74 36.98 8.92
N GLU A 144 12.07 36.67 7.80
CA GLU A 144 10.75 36.06 7.86
C GLU A 144 10.81 34.55 8.12
N LEU A 145 9.71 34.00 8.66
CA LEU A 145 9.54 32.56 8.82
C LEU A 145 9.34 31.92 7.45
N LEU A 146 10.35 31.21 6.96
CA LEU A 146 10.32 30.55 5.66
C LEU A 146 9.57 29.23 5.71
N LEU A 147 9.87 28.38 6.71
CA LEU A 147 9.21 27.08 6.89
C LEU A 147 8.97 26.82 8.40
N PRO A 148 7.78 26.34 8.79
CA PRO A 148 7.51 26.01 10.18
C PRO A 148 8.21 24.71 10.61
N GLN A 149 8.38 24.53 11.92
CA GLN A 149 8.77 23.23 12.47
C GLN A 149 7.72 22.15 12.16
N GLN A 150 8.11 20.88 12.22
CA GLN A 150 7.29 19.71 11.88
C GLN A 150 6.79 19.70 10.43
N HIS A 151 7.45 20.46 9.57
CA HIS A 151 7.23 20.42 8.13
C HIS A 151 8.12 19.36 7.49
N ARG A 152 7.52 18.46 6.69
CA ARG A 152 8.26 17.48 5.88
C ARG A 152 8.69 18.12 4.57
N LEU A 153 9.99 18.21 4.35
CA LEU A 153 10.58 18.89 3.20
C LEU A 153 10.26 18.19 1.88
N ARG A 154 9.83 18.99 0.90
CA ARG A 154 9.51 18.61 -0.49
C ARG A 154 10.51 19.26 -1.45
N PRO A 155 10.54 18.88 -2.75
CA PRO A 155 11.51 19.43 -3.70
C PRO A 155 11.53 20.97 -3.77
N ALA A 156 10.37 21.62 -3.77
CA ALA A 156 10.29 23.09 -3.81
C ALA A 156 10.86 23.74 -2.54
N ASP A 157 10.69 23.08 -1.38
CA ASP A 157 11.17 23.61 -0.10
C ASP A 157 12.70 23.65 -0.07
N LEU A 158 13.39 22.69 -0.71
CA LEU A 158 14.84 22.70 -0.85
C LEU A 158 15.33 23.90 -1.66
N GLY A 159 14.61 24.25 -2.73
CA GLY A 159 14.89 25.45 -3.52
C GLY A 159 14.72 26.73 -2.69
N ALA A 160 13.63 26.82 -1.93
CA ALA A 160 13.36 27.94 -1.04
C ALA A 160 14.44 28.10 0.05
N LEU A 161 14.88 26.99 0.68
CA LEU A 161 15.97 26.99 1.66
C LEU A 161 17.25 27.61 1.06
N LEU A 162 17.69 27.10 -0.09
CA LEU A 162 18.91 27.58 -0.75
C LEU A 162 18.77 29.04 -1.21
N ALA A 163 17.62 29.41 -1.78
CA ALA A 163 17.34 30.78 -2.20
C ALA A 163 17.39 31.74 -1.00
N GLY A 164 16.76 31.36 0.12
CA GLY A 164 16.77 32.07 1.39
C GLY A 164 18.10 32.05 2.15
N GLY A 165 19.15 31.44 1.59
CA GLY A 165 20.51 31.42 2.17
C GLY A 165 20.74 30.34 3.23
N ILE A 166 19.86 29.33 3.30
CA ILE A 166 19.90 28.25 4.27
C ILE A 166 20.63 27.05 3.67
N ASN A 167 21.83 26.76 4.16
CA ASN A 167 22.67 25.65 3.68
C ASN A 167 22.50 24.36 4.50
N ALA A 168 21.98 24.47 5.72
CA ALA A 168 21.69 23.34 6.60
C ALA A 168 20.43 23.63 7.43
N VAL A 169 19.72 22.57 7.81
CA VAL A 169 18.51 22.65 8.63
C VAL A 169 18.59 21.69 9.80
N SER A 170 17.98 22.09 10.92
CA SER A 170 17.77 21.22 12.07
C SER A 170 16.55 20.33 11.81
N ALA A 171 16.78 19.04 11.67
CA ALA A 171 15.74 18.04 11.39
C ALA A 171 15.69 16.98 12.50
N PHE A 172 14.54 16.34 12.69
CA PHE A 172 14.46 15.13 13.49
C PHE A 172 15.28 14.02 12.82
N ALA A 173 16.08 13.31 13.61
CA ALA A 173 16.80 12.12 13.15
C ALA A 173 15.79 11.07 12.69
N ARG A 174 16.16 10.29 11.66
CA ARG A 174 15.30 9.19 11.19
C ARG A 174 15.18 8.16 12.32
N PRO A 175 13.96 7.73 12.69
CA PRO A 175 13.80 6.66 13.66
C PRO A 175 14.49 5.41 13.18
N ARG A 176 15.32 4.79 14.02
CA ARG A 176 15.98 3.52 13.73
C ARG A 176 15.16 2.39 14.31
N VAL A 177 14.81 1.41 13.48
CA VAL A 177 13.91 0.32 13.85
C VAL A 177 14.67 -1.00 13.80
N TRP A 178 14.96 -1.58 14.95
CA TRP A 178 15.52 -2.92 15.05
C TRP A 178 14.46 -3.96 14.68
N ILE A 179 14.75 -4.86 13.76
CA ILE A 179 13.83 -5.91 13.33
C ILE A 179 14.51 -7.25 13.54
N GLN A 180 13.96 -8.05 14.46
CA GLN A 180 14.48 -9.35 14.84
C GLN A 180 13.52 -10.46 14.39
N PRO A 181 13.81 -11.17 13.28
CA PRO A 181 13.12 -12.41 12.95
C PRO A 181 13.47 -13.50 13.96
N THR A 182 12.47 -14.27 14.41
CA THR A 182 12.66 -15.43 15.30
C THR A 182 11.93 -16.64 14.75
N GLY A 183 12.57 -17.80 14.78
CA GLY A 183 11.97 -19.05 14.31
C GLY A 183 13.01 -20.12 13.98
N THR A 184 12.95 -21.26 14.68
CA THR A 184 13.86 -22.40 14.45
C THR A 184 13.58 -23.07 13.09
N GLU A 185 12.36 -22.96 12.59
CA GLU A 185 11.93 -23.38 11.26
C GLU A 185 12.37 -22.41 10.15
N LEU A 186 12.74 -21.17 10.49
CA LEU A 186 13.05 -20.17 9.49
C LEU A 186 14.42 -20.41 8.84
N MET A 187 14.55 -19.97 7.59
CA MET A 187 15.80 -19.96 6.83
C MET A 187 15.84 -18.80 5.84
N VAL A 188 17.03 -18.42 5.40
CA VAL A 188 17.21 -17.34 4.42
C VAL A 188 16.94 -17.87 3.02
N SER A 189 16.27 -17.07 2.17
CA SER A 189 15.94 -17.46 0.80
C SER A 189 17.16 -17.78 -0.09
N SER A 190 18.34 -17.24 0.23
CA SER A 190 19.59 -17.50 -0.51
C SER A 190 20.16 -18.89 -0.30
N ASP A 191 19.76 -19.57 0.78
CA ASP A 191 20.42 -20.80 1.23
C ASP A 191 19.91 -22.03 0.47
N CYS A 192 18.70 -21.97 -0.10
CA CYS A 192 18.12 -23.06 -0.86
C CYS A 192 17.02 -22.61 -1.82
N ASN A 193 16.98 -23.21 -3.01
CA ASN A 193 15.89 -23.01 -3.97
C ASN A 193 14.61 -23.76 -3.57
N GLU A 194 14.74 -24.90 -2.88
CA GLU A 194 13.62 -25.73 -2.44
C GLU A 194 13.77 -26.06 -0.95
N PRO A 195 13.04 -25.36 -0.05
CA PRO A 195 13.17 -25.59 1.38
C PRO A 195 12.72 -27.02 1.75
N PRO A 196 13.48 -27.74 2.60
CA PRO A 196 13.06 -29.07 3.05
C PRO A 196 11.79 -28.99 3.91
N PRO A 197 11.02 -30.09 4.05
CA PRO A 197 9.85 -30.12 4.92
C PRO A 197 10.18 -29.66 6.34
N GLY A 198 9.37 -28.76 6.88
CA GLY A 198 9.57 -28.16 8.21
C GLY A 198 10.51 -26.95 8.23
N LYS A 199 11.04 -26.51 7.08
CA LYS A 199 11.69 -25.21 6.94
C LYS A 199 10.84 -24.22 6.17
N ILE A 200 10.88 -22.95 6.57
CA ILE A 200 10.10 -21.85 6.00
C ILE A 200 11.05 -20.73 5.63
N ILE A 201 10.89 -20.15 4.45
CA ILE A 201 11.67 -18.96 4.05
C ILE A 201 11.23 -17.78 4.91
N GLU A 202 12.17 -17.09 5.54
CA GLU A 202 11.93 -15.82 6.21
C GLU A 202 11.69 -14.73 5.16
N PHE A 203 10.56 -14.02 5.26
CA PHE A 203 10.26 -12.88 4.39
C PHE A 203 9.54 -11.73 5.12
N ASN A 204 9.06 -11.94 6.35
CA ASN A 204 8.39 -10.90 7.12
C ASN A 204 9.37 -9.79 7.50
N GLY A 205 10.61 -10.12 7.83
CA GLY A 205 11.67 -9.16 8.12
C GLY A 205 11.89 -8.20 6.95
N THR A 206 11.91 -8.72 5.72
CA THR A 206 11.99 -7.92 4.50
C THR A 206 10.76 -7.01 4.32
N VAL A 207 9.56 -7.55 4.54
CA VAL A 207 8.31 -6.78 4.47
C VAL A 207 8.31 -5.63 5.50
N LEU A 208 8.64 -5.93 6.76
CA LEU A 208 8.68 -4.94 7.84
C LEU A 208 9.74 -3.87 7.57
N ALA A 209 10.93 -4.26 7.07
CA ALA A 209 11.98 -3.32 6.71
C ALA A 209 11.51 -2.33 5.63
N ALA A 210 10.87 -2.81 4.57
CA ALA A 210 10.31 -1.95 3.52
C ALA A 210 9.22 -1.01 4.07
N MET A 211 8.33 -1.51 4.94
CA MET A 211 7.30 -0.68 5.57
C MET A 211 7.90 0.39 6.50
N VAL A 212 9.02 0.12 7.17
CA VAL A 212 9.78 1.12 7.94
C VAL A 212 10.31 2.22 7.01
N GLU A 213 10.93 1.86 5.88
CA GLU A 213 11.46 2.82 4.89
C GLU A 213 10.38 3.73 4.34
N GLU A 214 9.18 3.21 4.06
CA GLU A 214 8.03 4.00 3.60
C GLU A 214 7.62 5.11 4.58
N THR A 215 7.92 4.96 5.88
CA THR A 215 7.68 6.02 6.88
C THR A 215 8.78 7.08 6.94
N GLY A 216 9.83 6.95 6.13
CA GLY A 216 11.04 7.79 6.20
C GLY A 216 12.00 7.42 7.32
N SER A 217 11.80 6.25 7.93
CA SER A 217 12.61 5.70 9.02
C SER A 217 13.68 4.74 8.47
N GLU A 218 14.62 4.31 9.32
CA GLU A 218 15.74 3.45 8.95
C GLU A 218 15.55 2.03 9.52
N PRO A 219 15.41 0.99 8.67
CA PRO A 219 15.28 -0.38 9.14
C PRO A 219 16.64 -1.02 9.44
N TRP A 220 16.74 -1.67 10.60
CA TRP A 220 17.88 -2.48 11.02
C TRP A 220 17.46 -3.94 11.13
N LEU A 221 17.35 -4.59 9.96
CA LEU A 221 17.02 -6.01 9.86
C LEU A 221 18.21 -6.87 10.31
N GLN A 222 17.98 -7.69 11.34
CA GLN A 222 18.99 -8.59 11.88
C GLN A 222 18.89 -10.01 11.30
N GLU A 223 19.90 -10.81 11.59
CA GLU A 223 19.88 -12.24 11.32
C GLU A 223 18.80 -12.96 12.12
N ILE A 224 18.33 -14.10 11.60
CA ILE A 224 17.33 -14.96 12.25
C ILE A 224 17.92 -15.52 13.54
N VAL A 225 17.17 -15.44 14.64
CA VAL A 225 17.50 -16.15 15.88
C VAL A 225 16.59 -17.36 16.08
N ALA A 226 17.10 -18.36 16.78
CA ALA A 226 16.32 -19.53 17.15
C ALA A 226 15.14 -19.16 18.08
N ASP A 227 14.07 -19.95 18.01
CA ASP A 227 12.87 -19.75 18.81
C ASP A 227 13.01 -20.36 20.21
N ASP A 228 13.95 -19.83 20.98
CA ASP A 228 14.22 -20.22 22.37
C ASP A 228 14.44 -18.98 23.25
N TYR A 229 14.23 -19.15 24.56
CA TYR A 229 14.27 -18.07 25.54
C TYR A 229 15.57 -17.26 25.50
N ASP A 230 16.70 -17.96 25.54
CA ASP A 230 18.01 -17.33 25.68
C ASP A 230 18.39 -16.57 24.41
N SER A 231 18.14 -17.15 23.23
CA SER A 231 18.35 -16.51 21.94
C SER A 231 17.54 -15.22 21.79
N ILE A 232 16.23 -15.27 22.09
CA ILE A 232 15.35 -14.10 21.98
C ILE A 232 15.71 -13.03 23.02
N ARG A 233 16.04 -13.45 24.25
CA ARG A 233 16.47 -12.53 25.32
C ARG A 233 17.74 -11.79 24.92
N ASN A 234 18.77 -12.51 24.49
CA ASN A 234 20.04 -11.92 24.09
C ASN A 234 19.86 -10.92 22.94
N ALA A 235 19.02 -11.26 21.96
CA ALA A 235 18.68 -10.36 20.86
C ALA A 235 17.94 -9.11 21.34
N MET A 236 17.01 -9.25 22.29
CA MET A 236 16.29 -8.12 22.87
C MET A 236 17.21 -7.20 23.70
N GLU A 237 18.09 -7.76 24.52
CA GLU A 237 19.08 -7.00 25.28
C GLU A 237 20.02 -6.23 24.34
N ALA A 238 20.54 -6.89 23.30
CA ALA A 238 21.35 -6.25 22.27
C ALA A 238 20.60 -5.11 21.55
N ALA A 239 19.33 -5.32 21.20
CA ALA A 239 18.49 -4.30 20.58
C ALA A 239 18.27 -3.09 21.50
N VAL A 240 18.03 -3.35 22.80
CA VAL A 240 17.84 -2.32 23.83
C VAL A 240 19.13 -1.52 24.06
N ASP A 241 20.30 -2.17 24.05
CA ASP A 241 21.61 -1.52 24.22
C ASP A 241 22.09 -0.81 22.95
N SER A 242 21.55 -1.17 21.78
CA SER A 242 21.81 -0.47 20.52
C SER A 242 21.23 0.95 20.53
N PRO A 243 21.51 1.81 19.55
CA PRO A 243 20.86 3.11 19.45
C PRO A 243 19.50 3.05 18.71
N ALA A 244 18.89 1.88 18.52
CA ALA A 244 17.55 1.75 17.96
C ALA A 244 16.49 2.50 18.80
N ASP A 245 15.54 3.14 18.12
CA ASP A 245 14.44 3.91 18.70
C ASP A 245 13.17 3.07 18.89
N VAL A 246 12.99 2.02 18.08
CA VAL A 246 11.88 1.06 18.14
C VAL A 246 12.41 -0.35 17.89
N ILE A 247 11.88 -1.35 18.60
CA ILE A 247 12.32 -2.74 18.46
C ILE A 247 11.12 -3.62 18.10
N LEU A 248 11.24 -4.34 16.99
CA LEU A 248 10.25 -5.29 16.50
C LEU A 248 10.81 -6.71 16.68
N ILE A 249 10.12 -7.53 17.46
CA ILE A 249 10.40 -8.96 17.56
C ILE A 249 9.34 -9.67 16.71
N ASN A 250 9.74 -10.21 15.56
CA ASN A 250 8.83 -10.99 14.73
C ASN A 250 8.88 -12.46 15.15
N ALA A 251 7.99 -12.81 16.07
CA ALA A 251 7.89 -14.13 16.65
C ALA A 251 6.52 -14.76 16.38
N GLY A 252 6.48 -16.09 16.41
CA GLY A 252 5.24 -16.85 16.42
C GLY A 252 4.48 -16.64 17.73
N SER A 253 3.79 -15.51 17.90
CA SER A 253 3.04 -15.18 19.13
C SER A 253 1.75 -16.00 19.33
N SER A 254 1.71 -17.24 18.82
CA SER A 254 0.57 -18.14 19.01
C SER A 254 0.38 -18.46 20.49
N ALA A 255 -0.86 -18.68 20.92
CA ALA A 255 -1.27 -19.11 22.26
C ALA A 255 -0.80 -20.53 22.64
N GLY A 256 0.41 -20.91 22.22
CA GLY A 256 1.13 -22.11 22.62
C GLY A 256 1.77 -21.95 24.00
N SER A 257 2.42 -23.01 24.47
CA SER A 257 2.98 -23.12 25.82
C SER A 257 4.19 -22.21 26.10
N GLU A 258 4.71 -21.48 25.11
CA GLU A 258 6.01 -20.80 25.19
C GLU A 258 5.99 -19.41 24.51
N ASP A 259 5.15 -18.48 25.00
CA ASP A 259 5.24 -17.06 24.60
C ASP A 259 6.43 -16.37 25.30
N TYR A 260 7.63 -16.67 24.80
CA TYR A 260 8.89 -16.15 25.33
C TYR A 260 8.98 -14.64 25.22
N THR A 261 8.49 -14.07 24.11
CA THR A 261 8.56 -12.62 23.86
C THR A 261 7.85 -11.84 24.97
N ARG A 262 6.63 -12.24 25.34
CA ARG A 262 5.92 -11.60 26.45
C ARG A 262 6.69 -11.69 27.77
N SER A 263 7.15 -12.89 28.13
CA SER A 263 7.85 -13.14 29.39
C SER A 263 9.14 -12.31 29.51
N ILE A 264 9.90 -12.22 28.42
CA ILE A 264 11.15 -11.45 28.37
C ILE A 264 10.85 -9.94 28.49
N ILE A 265 9.80 -9.43 27.84
CA ILE A 265 9.39 -8.02 27.99
C ILE A 265 8.97 -7.74 29.44
N GLU A 266 8.25 -8.65 30.09
CA GLU A 266 7.87 -8.53 31.51
C GLU A 266 9.10 -8.57 32.45
N GLU A 267 10.13 -9.36 32.15
CA GLU A 267 11.37 -9.41 32.95
C GLU A 267 12.20 -8.13 32.79
N LEU A 268 12.38 -7.67 31.54
CA LEU A 268 13.29 -6.56 31.22
C LEU A 268 12.62 -5.18 31.34
N GLY A 269 11.29 -5.12 31.35
CA GLY A 269 10.54 -3.88 31.35
C GLY A 269 9.07 -4.06 31.70
N GLN A 270 8.18 -3.63 30.81
CA GLN A 270 6.74 -3.64 31.04
C GLN A 270 5.98 -4.05 29.78
N VAL A 271 5.09 -5.03 29.90
CA VAL A 271 4.06 -5.32 28.90
C VAL A 271 2.87 -4.40 29.13
N LEU A 272 2.50 -3.64 28.11
CA LEU A 272 1.37 -2.72 28.11
C LEU A 272 0.09 -3.38 27.57
N VAL A 273 0.23 -4.16 26.50
CA VAL A 273 -0.86 -4.89 25.85
C VAL A 273 -0.37 -6.27 25.45
N HIS A 274 -1.12 -7.31 25.79
CA HIS A 274 -0.88 -8.68 25.35
C HIS A 274 -2.12 -9.22 24.65
N GLY A 275 -2.12 -9.05 23.33
CA GLY A 275 -3.21 -9.44 22.47
C GLY A 275 -4.28 -8.36 22.32
N VAL A 276 -4.67 -8.17 21.07
CA VAL A 276 -5.61 -7.16 20.61
C VAL A 276 -6.82 -7.86 19.99
N THR A 277 -8.03 -7.32 20.14
CA THR A 277 -9.24 -7.86 19.51
C THR A 277 -9.30 -7.54 18.01
N MET A 278 -8.25 -7.88 17.26
CA MET A 278 -8.18 -7.72 15.81
C MET A 278 -7.87 -9.03 15.09
N MET A 279 -8.37 -9.16 13.87
CA MET A 279 -8.20 -10.34 13.05
C MET A 279 -7.95 -9.98 11.58
N PRO A 280 -6.82 -10.41 10.99
CA PRO A 280 -5.63 -11.02 11.62
C PRO A 280 -4.89 -10.07 12.59
N GLY A 281 -3.97 -10.61 13.39
CA GLY A 281 -3.13 -9.80 14.30
C GLY A 281 -3.48 -9.87 15.79
N LYS A 282 -4.41 -10.76 16.19
CA LYS A 282 -4.76 -11.00 17.59
C LYS A 282 -3.58 -11.05 18.57
N PRO A 283 -2.46 -11.74 18.30
CA PRO A 283 -1.41 -11.92 19.31
C PRO A 283 -0.35 -10.80 19.35
N THR A 284 -0.64 -9.61 18.85
CA THR A 284 0.28 -8.46 18.97
C THR A 284 0.58 -8.15 20.44
N ILE A 285 1.85 -7.97 20.77
CA ILE A 285 2.34 -7.54 22.09
C ILE A 285 2.86 -6.11 21.96
N LEU A 286 2.45 -5.25 22.88
CA LEU A 286 2.98 -3.89 23.01
C LEU A 286 3.65 -3.78 24.38
N GLY A 287 4.90 -3.34 24.40
CA GLY A 287 5.65 -3.18 25.64
C GLY A 287 6.69 -2.08 25.56
N LEU A 288 7.39 -1.88 26.68
CA LEU A 288 8.51 -0.96 26.75
C LEU A 288 9.62 -1.54 27.63
N VAL A 289 10.86 -1.40 27.20
CA VAL A 289 12.05 -1.83 27.95
C VAL A 289 13.05 -0.69 27.96
N ARG A 290 13.50 -0.26 29.14
CA ARG A 290 14.40 0.91 29.33
C ARG A 290 14.01 2.10 28.46
N ASP A 291 12.76 2.50 28.54
CA ASP A 291 12.24 3.59 27.74
C ASP A 291 12.35 3.36 26.22
N LYS A 292 12.28 2.13 25.71
CA LYS A 292 12.16 1.87 24.27
C LYS A 292 10.90 1.09 23.94
N PRO A 293 10.11 1.50 22.93
CA PRO A 293 8.96 0.75 22.46
C PRO A 293 9.40 -0.61 21.91
N ILE A 294 8.79 -1.68 22.43
CA ILE A 294 8.95 -3.04 21.93
C ILE A 294 7.61 -3.51 21.38
N VAL A 295 7.60 -4.05 20.16
CA VAL A 295 6.41 -4.63 19.56
C VAL A 295 6.67 -6.09 19.20
N GLY A 296 5.91 -6.99 19.81
CA GLY A 296 5.85 -8.39 19.40
C GLY A 296 4.93 -8.51 18.19
N ILE A 297 5.54 -8.67 17.02
CA ILE A 297 4.87 -8.76 15.72
C ILE A 297 4.53 -10.23 15.43
N PRO A 298 3.27 -10.59 15.14
CA PRO A 298 2.90 -11.98 14.86
C PRO A 298 3.61 -12.58 13.63
N GLY A 299 3.99 -13.86 13.69
CA GLY A 299 4.68 -14.55 12.60
C GLY A 299 3.88 -14.76 11.30
N TYR A 300 2.56 -14.62 11.32
CA TYR A 300 1.77 -14.65 10.09
C TYR A 300 1.88 -13.32 9.32
N PRO A 301 2.17 -13.32 8.01
CA PRO A 301 2.47 -12.11 7.25
C PRO A 301 1.37 -11.06 7.24
N VAL A 302 0.10 -11.46 7.05
CA VAL A 302 -1.02 -10.50 7.06
C VAL A 302 -1.20 -9.91 8.45
N SER A 303 -0.98 -10.71 9.50
CA SER A 303 -1.01 -10.24 10.89
C SER A 303 0.15 -9.27 11.17
N ALA A 304 1.35 -9.56 10.65
CA ALA A 304 2.53 -8.71 10.82
C ALA A 304 2.33 -7.33 10.21
N ILE A 305 1.85 -7.28 8.96
CA ILE A 305 1.56 -6.04 8.23
C ILE A 305 0.50 -5.22 8.96
N LEU A 306 -0.62 -5.83 9.38
CA LEU A 306 -1.67 -5.11 10.11
C LEU A 306 -1.17 -4.61 11.47
N ALA A 307 -0.42 -5.42 12.22
CA ALA A 307 0.17 -4.99 13.50
C ALA A 307 1.14 -3.82 13.32
N PHE A 308 1.93 -3.83 12.25
CA PHE A 308 2.80 -2.72 11.90
C PHE A 308 1.98 -1.46 11.56
N GLU A 309 0.99 -1.57 10.67
CA GLU A 309 0.16 -0.44 10.24
C GLU A 309 -0.58 0.22 11.40
N GLU A 310 -1.10 -0.58 12.33
CA GLU A 310 -1.85 -0.09 13.49
C GLU A 310 -0.93 0.52 14.55
N PHE A 311 0.18 -0.13 14.93
CA PHE A 311 0.93 0.30 16.13
C PHE A 311 2.32 0.90 15.84
N VAL A 312 3.01 0.41 14.82
CA VAL A 312 4.38 0.83 14.53
C VAL A 312 4.37 2.07 13.64
N ARG A 313 3.60 2.05 12.55
CA ARG A 313 3.53 3.16 11.60
C ARG A 313 3.17 4.49 12.28
N PRO A 314 2.11 4.61 13.12
CA PRO A 314 1.81 5.87 13.78
C PRO A 314 2.90 6.34 14.74
N LEU A 315 3.54 5.40 15.45
CA LEU A 315 4.66 5.68 16.34
C LEU A 315 5.86 6.28 15.56
N LEU A 316 6.21 5.75 14.39
CA LEU A 316 7.32 6.25 13.58
C LEU A 316 7.08 7.66 13.02
N PHE A 317 5.85 7.98 12.63
CA PHE A 317 5.48 9.36 12.27
C PHE A 317 5.56 10.29 13.48
N ASN A 318 5.03 9.86 14.63
CA ASN A 318 5.05 10.64 15.87
C ASN A 318 6.48 10.93 16.35
N LEU A 319 7.39 9.96 16.27
CA LEU A 319 8.81 10.13 16.62
C LEU A 319 9.50 11.22 15.79
N GLN A 320 9.04 11.45 14.56
CA GLN A 320 9.51 12.51 13.68
C GLN A 320 8.72 13.83 13.83
N GLY A 321 7.76 13.90 14.75
CA GLY A 321 6.90 15.07 14.95
C GLY A 321 5.80 15.23 13.90
N LEU A 322 5.46 14.18 13.17
CA LEU A 322 4.37 14.18 12.20
C LEU A 322 3.12 13.47 12.73
N ALA A 323 1.96 13.93 12.28
CA ALA A 323 0.75 13.13 12.36
C ALA A 323 0.81 12.01 11.32
N CYS A 324 0.40 10.80 11.70
CA CYS A 324 0.34 9.66 10.81
C CYS A 324 -0.73 9.90 9.72
N PRO A 325 -0.38 9.88 8.41
CA PRO A 325 -1.37 10.04 7.36
C PRO A 325 -2.37 8.87 7.39
N GLY A 326 -3.66 9.20 7.44
CA GLY A 326 -4.72 8.20 7.27
C GLY A 326 -4.71 7.61 5.86
N PHE A 327 -5.39 6.47 5.69
CA PHE A 327 -5.57 5.87 4.39
C PHE A 327 -6.85 6.40 3.72
N PRO A 328 -6.83 6.66 2.39
CA PRO A 328 -8.04 7.00 1.65
C PRO A 328 -9.11 5.92 1.81
N LYS A 329 -10.39 6.33 1.85
CA LYS A 329 -11.53 5.42 1.98
C LYS A 329 -12.56 5.68 0.89
N VAL A 330 -13.17 4.63 0.39
CA VAL A 330 -14.26 4.69 -0.60
C VAL A 330 -15.48 3.90 -0.12
N VAL A 331 -16.64 4.21 -0.69
CA VAL A 331 -17.86 3.42 -0.48
C VAL A 331 -18.02 2.45 -1.64
N ALA A 332 -18.26 1.18 -1.34
CA ALA A 332 -18.50 0.14 -2.34
C ALA A 332 -19.62 -0.80 -1.91
N THR A 333 -20.24 -1.46 -2.88
CA THR A 333 -21.30 -2.46 -2.67
C THR A 333 -20.69 -3.84 -2.53
N LEU A 334 -21.01 -4.55 -1.44
CA LEU A 334 -20.48 -5.87 -1.17
C LEU A 334 -21.06 -6.93 -2.12
N ALA A 335 -20.21 -7.69 -2.81
CA ALA A 335 -20.62 -8.66 -3.83
C ALA A 335 -21.21 -9.96 -3.24
N ARG A 336 -20.94 -10.27 -1.96
CA ARG A 336 -21.39 -11.49 -1.29
C ARG A 336 -21.55 -11.29 0.21
N LYS A 337 -22.42 -12.10 0.83
CA LYS A 337 -22.52 -12.18 2.30
C LYS A 337 -21.16 -12.52 2.91
N LEU A 338 -20.82 -11.84 4.00
CA LEU A 338 -19.51 -11.93 4.64
C LEU A 338 -19.68 -12.19 6.14
N PRO A 339 -19.73 -13.46 6.58
CA PRO A 339 -19.82 -13.77 8.01
C PRO A 339 -18.53 -13.36 8.72
N SER A 340 -18.65 -12.81 9.92
CA SER A 340 -17.55 -12.40 10.81
C SER A 340 -17.77 -12.93 12.23
N ARG A 341 -17.01 -12.45 13.22
CA ARG A 341 -17.05 -12.92 14.61
C ARG A 341 -17.21 -11.76 15.57
N LEU A 342 -18.21 -11.85 16.45
CA LEU A 342 -18.39 -10.87 17.54
C LEU A 342 -17.16 -10.79 18.44
N GLY A 343 -16.87 -9.57 18.91
CA GLY A 343 -15.77 -9.27 19.80
C GLY A 343 -14.39 -9.24 19.12
N LEU A 344 -14.35 -9.26 17.78
CA LEU A 344 -13.12 -9.09 17.01
C LEU A 344 -13.35 -8.13 15.85
N GLU A 345 -12.48 -7.15 15.73
CA GLU A 345 -12.43 -6.28 14.57
C GLU A 345 -11.71 -7.01 13.43
N GLU A 346 -12.41 -7.22 12.31
CA GLU A 346 -11.91 -8.06 11.23
C GLU A 346 -11.50 -7.24 10.00
N PHE A 347 -10.25 -7.43 9.58
CA PHE A 347 -9.67 -6.81 8.39
C PHE A 347 -9.68 -7.77 7.21
N ILE A 348 -10.56 -7.47 6.25
CA ILE A 348 -10.85 -8.33 5.11
C ILE A 348 -10.30 -7.68 3.86
N ARG A 349 -9.36 -8.36 3.20
CA ARG A 349 -8.84 -7.92 1.92
C ARG A 349 -9.92 -8.03 0.85
N VAL A 350 -10.04 -7.03 0.00
CA VAL A 350 -11.04 -6.97 -1.06
C VAL A 350 -10.42 -6.54 -2.39
N ILE A 351 -11.00 -7.04 -3.48
CA ILE A 351 -10.84 -6.50 -4.83
C ILE A 351 -11.92 -5.43 -5.06
N LEU A 352 -11.56 -4.37 -5.77
CA LEU A 352 -12.43 -3.24 -6.11
C LEU A 352 -12.45 -2.97 -7.62
N GLY A 353 -13.63 -2.67 -8.14
CA GLY A 353 -13.78 -2.28 -9.53
C GLY A 353 -15.19 -1.79 -9.86
N ARG A 354 -15.29 -0.86 -10.80
CA ARG A 354 -16.55 -0.21 -11.13
C ARG A 354 -17.31 -0.99 -12.20
N VAL A 355 -18.46 -1.56 -11.84
CA VAL A 355 -19.34 -2.32 -12.74
C VAL A 355 -20.66 -1.57 -12.86
N GLN A 356 -21.07 -1.24 -14.09
CA GLN A 356 -22.32 -0.50 -14.36
C GLN A 356 -22.47 0.77 -13.49
N GLY A 357 -21.38 1.52 -13.32
CA GLY A 357 -21.35 2.76 -12.53
C GLY A 357 -21.20 2.56 -11.01
N ARG A 358 -21.36 1.35 -10.48
CA ARG A 358 -21.25 1.03 -9.05
C ARG A 358 -19.88 0.45 -8.73
N LEU A 359 -19.27 0.90 -7.63
CA LEU A 359 -18.03 0.30 -7.14
C LEU A 359 -18.38 -1.00 -6.41
N ILE A 360 -17.90 -2.13 -6.91
CA ILE A 360 -18.17 -3.44 -6.34
C ILE A 360 -16.98 -3.89 -5.51
N ALA A 361 -17.25 -4.35 -4.29
CA ALA A 361 -16.26 -4.91 -3.39
C ALA A 361 -16.39 -6.42 -3.28
N MET A 362 -15.29 -7.11 -3.54
CA MET A 362 -15.26 -8.56 -3.52
C MET A 362 -14.25 -9.07 -2.51
N PRO A 363 -14.69 -9.70 -1.41
CA PRO A 363 -13.78 -10.27 -0.43
C PRO A 363 -12.90 -11.36 -1.03
N LEU A 364 -11.60 -11.26 -0.76
CA LEU A 364 -10.63 -12.31 -1.05
C LEU A 364 -10.75 -13.46 -0.04
N GLN A 365 -10.05 -14.56 -0.29
CA GLN A 365 -10.02 -15.71 0.61
C GLN A 365 -9.36 -15.33 1.95
N ARG A 366 -9.92 -15.83 3.06
CA ARG A 366 -9.39 -15.65 4.41
C ARG A 366 -8.11 -16.46 4.59
N GLY A 367 -7.24 -16.00 5.49
CA GLY A 367 -6.00 -16.68 5.85
C GLY A 367 -4.93 -15.66 6.24
N ALA A 368 -4.39 -15.77 7.45
CA ALA A 368 -3.34 -14.87 7.94
C ALA A 368 -1.98 -15.16 7.28
N GLY A 369 -1.76 -16.41 6.84
CA GLY A 369 -0.57 -16.87 6.12
C GLY A 369 -0.53 -16.52 4.63
N MET A 370 -1.62 -16.04 4.05
CA MET A 370 -1.73 -15.84 2.59
C MET A 370 -1.22 -14.46 2.17
N ILE A 371 0.09 -14.28 2.07
CA ILE A 371 0.68 -13.00 1.63
C ILE A 371 0.16 -12.54 0.25
N THR A 372 -0.09 -13.48 -0.67
CA THR A 372 -0.64 -13.20 -2.01
C THR A 372 -2.02 -12.55 -1.98
N SER A 373 -2.75 -12.64 -0.87
CA SER A 373 -4.02 -11.95 -0.72
C SER A 373 -3.84 -10.43 -0.56
N LEU A 374 -2.70 -9.96 -0.05
CA LEU A 374 -2.39 -8.54 0.04
C LEU A 374 -1.89 -7.99 -1.30
N THR A 375 -1.08 -8.76 -2.03
CA THR A 375 -0.60 -8.35 -3.36
C THR A 375 -1.72 -8.26 -4.41
N ARG A 376 -2.84 -8.96 -4.17
CA ARG A 376 -4.05 -8.92 -5.01
C ARG A 376 -5.13 -7.95 -4.52
N ALA A 377 -5.00 -7.41 -3.31
CA ALA A 377 -6.03 -6.57 -2.72
C ALA A 377 -5.96 -5.15 -3.25
N ASP A 378 -7.11 -4.56 -3.56
CA ASP A 378 -7.25 -3.14 -3.87
C ASP A 378 -7.63 -2.32 -2.63
N GLY A 379 -8.13 -3.00 -1.60
CA GLY A 379 -8.52 -2.38 -0.35
C GLY A 379 -8.67 -3.36 0.81
N ILE A 380 -8.91 -2.80 1.99
CA ILE A 380 -9.19 -3.51 3.23
C ILE A 380 -10.51 -3.01 3.79
N LEU A 381 -11.47 -3.93 3.89
CA LEU A 381 -12.73 -3.74 4.56
C LEU A 381 -12.54 -4.07 6.05
N GLN A 382 -12.93 -3.13 6.91
CA GLN A 382 -12.93 -3.29 8.35
C GLN A 382 -14.35 -3.63 8.80
N VAL A 383 -14.53 -4.81 9.39
CA VAL A 383 -15.80 -5.23 10.00
C VAL A 383 -15.70 -4.94 11.51
N PRO A 384 -16.53 -4.02 12.04
CA PRO A 384 -16.54 -3.71 13.47
C PRO A 384 -16.81 -4.94 14.33
N GLN A 385 -16.24 -4.95 15.53
CA GLN A 385 -16.36 -6.07 16.48
C GLN A 385 -17.80 -6.37 16.94
N GLU A 386 -18.72 -5.41 16.77
CA GLU A 386 -20.13 -5.51 17.14
C GLU A 386 -20.97 -6.27 16.10
N LEU A 387 -20.40 -6.61 14.94
CA LEU A 387 -21.11 -7.27 13.84
C LEU A 387 -20.74 -8.74 13.69
N GLU A 388 -21.77 -9.57 13.45
CA GLU A 388 -21.61 -11.00 13.08
C GLU A 388 -21.28 -11.19 11.59
N GLY A 389 -21.22 -10.11 10.83
CA GLY A 389 -20.99 -10.12 9.40
C GLY A 389 -21.72 -9.00 8.67
N LEU A 390 -21.60 -9.02 7.35
CA LEU A 390 -22.21 -8.04 6.44
C LEU A 390 -23.01 -8.77 5.36
N GLU A 391 -24.08 -8.15 4.90
CA GLU A 391 -25.01 -8.76 3.95
C GLU A 391 -24.63 -8.46 2.48
N LEU A 392 -25.08 -9.33 1.57
CA LEU A 392 -24.90 -9.10 0.14
C LEU A 392 -25.61 -7.80 -0.27
N GLY A 393 -24.90 -6.94 -1.02
CA GLY A 393 -25.44 -5.67 -1.51
C GLY A 393 -25.34 -4.52 -0.53
N GLU A 394 -24.83 -4.74 0.67
CA GLU A 394 -24.59 -3.69 1.66
C GLU A 394 -23.51 -2.70 1.19
N GLU A 395 -23.71 -1.41 1.45
CA GLU A 395 -22.72 -0.38 1.20
C GLU A 395 -21.72 -0.31 2.37
N VAL A 396 -20.44 -0.49 2.06
CA VAL A 396 -19.38 -0.59 3.05
C VAL A 396 -18.27 0.40 2.77
N ARG A 397 -17.64 0.91 3.84
CA ARG A 397 -16.47 1.79 3.73
C ARG A 397 -15.21 0.95 3.68
N ILE A 398 -14.38 1.16 2.66
CA ILE A 398 -13.21 0.36 2.39
C ILE A 398 -12.00 1.26 2.34
N ARG A 399 -10.97 0.90 3.12
CA ARG A 399 -9.65 1.51 3.05
C ARG A 399 -8.98 1.10 1.74
N LEU A 400 -8.45 2.07 0.99
CA LEU A 400 -7.73 1.79 -0.26
C LEU A 400 -6.27 1.40 -0.01
N LEU A 401 -5.79 0.45 -0.82
CA LEU A 401 -4.38 0.05 -0.92
C LEU A 401 -3.70 0.60 -2.18
N ARG A 402 -4.47 1.18 -3.10
CA ARG A 402 -3.99 1.83 -4.31
C ARG A 402 -4.82 3.08 -4.64
N PRO A 403 -4.35 3.98 -5.52
CA PRO A 403 -5.08 5.20 -5.88
C PRO A 403 -6.48 4.91 -6.43
N GLU A 404 -7.45 5.75 -6.06
CA GLU A 404 -8.87 5.58 -6.44
C GLU A 404 -9.08 5.64 -7.96
N GLU A 405 -8.30 6.46 -8.65
CA GLU A 405 -8.40 6.65 -10.11
C GLU A 405 -8.11 5.36 -10.88
N GLN A 406 -7.37 4.43 -10.27
CA GLN A 406 -7.09 3.13 -10.88
C GLN A 406 -8.29 2.18 -10.81
N LEU A 407 -9.27 2.41 -9.94
CA LEU A 407 -10.42 1.50 -9.75
C LEU A 407 -11.37 1.52 -10.96
N ASP A 408 -11.44 2.65 -11.66
CA ASP A 408 -12.26 2.82 -12.86
C ASP A 408 -11.73 2.01 -14.05
N GLN A 409 -10.45 1.60 -14.00
CA GLN A 409 -9.78 0.81 -15.04
C GLN A 409 -9.62 -0.66 -14.62
N THR A 410 -10.33 -1.10 -13.57
CA THR A 410 -10.36 -2.51 -13.13
C THR A 410 -11.52 -3.26 -13.77
N LEU A 411 -11.18 -4.23 -14.61
CA LEU A 411 -12.09 -5.29 -15.04
C LEU A 411 -12.23 -6.31 -13.92
N ILE A 412 -13.41 -6.39 -13.30
CA ILE A 412 -13.79 -7.50 -12.42
C ILE A 412 -14.23 -8.73 -13.23
N MET A 413 -13.64 -9.88 -12.88
CA MET A 413 -14.10 -11.21 -13.24
C MET A 413 -14.53 -12.00 -12.00
N ILE A 414 -15.74 -12.56 -12.03
CA ILE A 414 -16.26 -13.44 -10.98
C ILE A 414 -16.72 -14.74 -11.64
N GLY A 415 -16.16 -15.87 -11.23
CA GLY A 415 -16.63 -17.16 -11.74
C GLY A 415 -15.66 -18.31 -11.50
N SER A 416 -15.57 -19.20 -12.49
CA SER A 416 -14.67 -20.34 -12.41
C SER A 416 -13.22 -19.94 -12.68
N HIS A 417 -12.30 -20.51 -11.90
CA HIS A 417 -10.85 -20.30 -12.07
C HIS A 417 -10.37 -20.80 -13.45
N ASP A 418 -9.49 -20.04 -14.10
CA ASP A 418 -8.79 -20.43 -15.31
C ASP A 418 -7.43 -19.71 -15.38
N ASN A 419 -6.34 -20.45 -15.54
CA ASN A 419 -4.99 -19.88 -15.60
C ASN A 419 -4.81 -18.94 -16.80
N THR A 420 -5.62 -19.09 -17.85
CA THR A 420 -5.59 -18.19 -19.02
C THR A 420 -6.06 -16.77 -18.68
N ILE A 421 -6.77 -16.58 -17.56
CA ILE A 421 -7.16 -15.26 -17.07
C ILE A 421 -5.97 -14.51 -16.51
N ASP A 422 -5.05 -15.18 -15.81
CA ASP A 422 -3.83 -14.56 -15.31
C ASP A 422 -2.90 -14.15 -16.48
N VAL A 423 -2.83 -14.98 -17.52
CA VAL A 423 -2.13 -14.63 -18.78
C VAL A 423 -2.79 -13.44 -19.45
N LEU A 424 -4.13 -13.43 -19.55
CA LEU A 424 -4.87 -12.30 -20.12
C LEU A 424 -4.64 -11.01 -19.31
N ALA A 425 -4.60 -11.09 -17.98
CA ALA A 425 -4.32 -9.95 -17.11
C ALA A 425 -2.94 -9.34 -17.43
N ASN A 426 -1.93 -10.19 -17.64
CA ASN A 426 -0.60 -9.76 -18.08
C ASN A 426 -0.62 -9.09 -19.46
N GLU A 427 -1.27 -9.72 -20.45
CA GLU A 427 -1.39 -9.16 -21.81
C GLU A 427 -2.12 -7.81 -21.83
N LEU A 428 -3.17 -7.65 -21.00
CA LEU A 428 -3.87 -6.38 -20.86
C LEU A 428 -2.94 -5.30 -20.29
N LYS A 429 -2.19 -5.63 -19.23
CA LYS A 429 -1.24 -4.70 -18.61
C LYS A 429 -0.12 -4.30 -19.56
N GLY A 430 0.35 -5.23 -20.40
CA GLY A 430 1.34 -4.97 -21.44
C GLY A 430 0.86 -4.03 -22.55
N ARG A 431 -0.46 -3.97 -22.79
CA ARG A 431 -1.06 -3.06 -23.78
C ARG A 431 -1.36 -1.68 -23.21
N ASP A 432 -1.86 -1.62 -21.97
CA ASP A 432 -2.13 -0.38 -21.26
C ASP A 432 -1.89 -0.60 -19.76
N SER A 433 -0.89 0.11 -19.22
CA SER A 433 -0.49 0.00 -17.82
C SER A 433 -1.59 0.43 -16.84
N ARG A 434 -2.63 1.12 -17.30
CA ARG A 434 -3.78 1.53 -16.48
C ARG A 434 -4.80 0.41 -16.32
N LEU A 435 -4.89 -0.50 -17.29
CA LEU A 435 -5.84 -1.61 -17.23
C LEU A 435 -5.42 -2.63 -16.17
N HIS A 436 -6.41 -3.09 -15.42
CA HIS A 436 -6.23 -4.15 -14.44
C HIS A 436 -7.36 -5.18 -14.59
N LEU A 437 -7.02 -6.45 -14.45
CA LEU A 437 -8.00 -7.55 -14.45
C LEU A 437 -7.89 -8.25 -13.10
N SER A 438 -8.94 -8.15 -12.30
CA SER A 438 -9.03 -8.80 -11.01
C SER A 438 -10.02 -9.94 -11.08
N SER A 439 -9.63 -11.11 -10.61
CA SER A 439 -10.45 -12.32 -10.66
C SER A 439 -10.75 -12.86 -9.28
N SER A 440 -11.94 -13.47 -9.13
CA SER A 440 -12.30 -14.23 -7.94
C SER A 440 -13.02 -15.51 -8.30
N ASN A 441 -12.67 -16.56 -7.55
CA ASN A 441 -13.02 -17.93 -7.84
C ASN A 441 -14.21 -18.37 -6.99
N VAL A 442 -15.42 -18.25 -7.53
CA VAL A 442 -16.67 -18.67 -6.88
C VAL A 442 -17.36 -19.82 -7.63
N GLY A 443 -16.69 -20.40 -8.63
CA GLY A 443 -17.25 -21.45 -9.49
C GLY A 443 -18.14 -20.89 -10.61
N SER A 444 -18.48 -21.75 -11.57
CA SER A 444 -19.20 -21.35 -12.79
C SER A 444 -20.59 -20.79 -12.48
N MET A 445 -21.36 -21.46 -11.61
CA MET A 445 -22.70 -21.02 -11.21
C MET A 445 -22.66 -19.67 -10.49
N GLY A 446 -21.72 -19.48 -9.56
CA GLY A 446 -21.53 -18.22 -8.85
C GLY A 446 -21.21 -17.06 -9.80
N GLY A 447 -20.46 -17.33 -10.87
CA GLY A 447 -20.17 -16.35 -11.92
C GLY A 447 -21.40 -15.92 -12.72
N LEU A 448 -22.25 -16.86 -13.13
CA LEU A 448 -23.51 -16.53 -13.82
C LEU A 448 -24.44 -15.69 -12.92
N LEU A 449 -24.56 -16.06 -11.65
CA LEU A 449 -25.36 -15.28 -10.69
C LEU A 449 -24.78 -13.88 -10.44
N ALA A 450 -23.45 -13.71 -10.48
CA ALA A 450 -22.81 -12.41 -10.36
C ALA A 450 -23.08 -11.50 -11.58
N ILE A 451 -23.12 -12.08 -12.80
CA ILE A 451 -23.56 -11.37 -14.02
C ILE A 451 -25.02 -10.92 -13.87
N ARG A 452 -25.91 -11.81 -13.42
CA ARG A 452 -27.33 -11.49 -13.19
C ARG A 452 -27.51 -10.27 -12.27
N ARG A 453 -26.66 -10.16 -11.25
CA ARG A 453 -26.69 -9.08 -10.24
C ARG A 453 -25.96 -7.80 -10.68
N GLY A 454 -25.30 -7.80 -11.83
CA GLY A 454 -24.48 -6.67 -12.30
C GLY A 454 -23.25 -6.40 -11.42
N GLN A 455 -22.64 -7.45 -10.87
CA GLN A 455 -21.49 -7.38 -9.95
C GLN A 455 -20.13 -7.63 -10.63
N THR A 456 -20.13 -8.05 -11.91
CA THR A 456 -18.92 -8.39 -12.64
C THR A 456 -19.03 -7.99 -14.12
N HIS A 457 -17.90 -7.75 -14.78
CA HIS A 457 -17.86 -7.49 -16.22
C HIS A 457 -17.86 -8.79 -17.03
N LEU A 458 -17.18 -9.82 -16.52
CA LEU A 458 -17.09 -11.13 -17.14
C LEU A 458 -17.20 -12.25 -16.11
N ALA A 459 -17.64 -13.43 -16.57
CA ALA A 459 -17.73 -14.63 -15.75
C ALA A 459 -17.23 -15.84 -16.55
N GLY A 460 -16.33 -16.62 -15.93
CA GLY A 460 -15.88 -17.89 -16.48
C GLY A 460 -16.88 -19.00 -16.14
N SER A 461 -17.34 -19.75 -17.15
CA SER A 461 -18.27 -20.87 -16.98
C SER A 461 -17.95 -22.05 -17.90
N HIS A 462 -18.14 -23.26 -17.37
CA HIS A 462 -18.04 -24.53 -18.09
C HIS A 462 -19.02 -25.56 -17.50
N LEU A 463 -20.29 -25.17 -17.34
CA LEU A 463 -21.34 -26.03 -16.80
C LEU A 463 -21.83 -26.98 -17.87
N LEU A 464 -21.81 -28.29 -17.59
CA LEU A 464 -22.39 -29.31 -18.47
C LEU A 464 -23.87 -29.45 -18.17
N ASP A 465 -24.69 -29.40 -19.21
CA ASP A 465 -26.06 -29.89 -19.16
C ASP A 465 -26.05 -31.39 -19.40
N THR A 466 -26.45 -32.16 -18.39
CA THR A 466 -26.38 -33.63 -18.41
C THR A 466 -27.48 -34.27 -19.25
N GLU A 467 -28.53 -33.53 -19.60
CA GLU A 467 -29.64 -33.99 -20.43
C GLU A 467 -29.33 -33.80 -21.92
N THR A 468 -28.77 -32.64 -22.28
CA THR A 468 -28.48 -32.27 -23.68
C THR A 468 -27.04 -32.55 -24.11
N GLY A 469 -26.10 -32.62 -23.15
CA GLY A 469 -24.67 -32.70 -23.41
C GLY A 469 -24.04 -31.36 -23.81
N GLU A 470 -24.82 -30.29 -23.89
CA GLU A 470 -24.31 -28.95 -24.23
C GLU A 470 -23.70 -28.25 -23.02
N TYR A 471 -22.73 -27.37 -23.27
CA TYR A 471 -22.11 -26.57 -22.22
C TYR A 471 -22.67 -25.16 -22.17
N ASN A 472 -22.91 -24.67 -20.94
CA ASN A 472 -23.27 -23.30 -20.56
C ASN A 472 -24.63 -22.76 -21.03
N PHE A 473 -25.10 -23.07 -22.23
CA PHE A 473 -26.26 -22.38 -22.84
C PHE A 473 -27.56 -22.53 -22.02
N SER A 474 -27.92 -23.74 -21.60
CA SER A 474 -29.13 -23.95 -20.79
C SER A 474 -29.08 -23.24 -19.43
N TYR A 475 -27.89 -23.17 -18.82
CA TYR A 475 -27.67 -22.42 -17.59
C TYR A 475 -27.74 -20.91 -17.81
N ILE A 476 -27.25 -20.41 -18.93
CA ILE A 476 -27.36 -19.00 -19.32
C ILE A 476 -28.84 -18.63 -19.46
N GLU A 477 -29.61 -19.42 -20.21
CA GLU A 477 -31.05 -19.19 -20.39
C GLU A 477 -31.81 -19.24 -19.06
N ARG A 478 -31.44 -20.17 -18.16
CA ARG A 478 -32.09 -20.32 -16.86
C ARG A 478 -31.77 -19.21 -15.86
N TYR A 479 -30.51 -18.73 -15.81
CA TYR A 479 -30.03 -17.87 -14.71
C TYR A 479 -29.73 -16.43 -15.12
N VAL A 480 -29.51 -16.14 -16.41
CA VAL A 480 -29.13 -14.80 -16.90
C VAL A 480 -29.93 -14.35 -18.13
N SER A 481 -31.09 -14.96 -18.41
CA SER A 481 -31.96 -14.59 -19.55
C SER A 481 -32.42 -13.13 -19.56
N GLU A 482 -32.48 -12.48 -18.39
CA GLU A 482 -32.90 -11.09 -18.23
C GLU A 482 -31.75 -10.09 -18.49
N VAL A 483 -30.51 -10.56 -18.66
CA VAL A 483 -29.33 -9.71 -18.82
C VAL A 483 -28.71 -9.93 -20.22
N PRO A 484 -28.46 -8.88 -21.01
CA PRO A 484 -27.80 -9.03 -22.29
C PRO A 484 -26.35 -9.48 -22.07
N VAL A 485 -26.04 -10.69 -22.53
CA VAL A 485 -24.71 -11.29 -22.42
C VAL A 485 -24.18 -11.72 -23.79
N ARG A 486 -22.85 -11.68 -23.93
CA ARG A 486 -22.15 -12.26 -25.09
C ARG A 486 -21.31 -13.43 -24.62
N VAL A 487 -21.53 -14.60 -25.21
CA VAL A 487 -20.72 -15.80 -24.94
C VAL A 487 -19.49 -15.75 -25.84
N VAL A 488 -18.30 -15.85 -25.23
CA VAL A 488 -17.02 -15.93 -25.94
C VAL A 488 -16.38 -17.26 -25.58
N GLN A 489 -16.10 -18.09 -26.58
CA GLN A 489 -15.34 -19.33 -26.37
C GLN A 489 -13.87 -18.97 -26.13
N MET A 490 -13.46 -19.00 -24.86
CA MET A 490 -12.09 -18.65 -24.46
C MET A 490 -11.07 -19.74 -24.81
N ALA A 491 -11.33 -20.97 -24.38
CA ALA A 491 -10.46 -22.12 -24.62
C ALA A 491 -11.27 -23.42 -24.70
N LYS A 492 -10.74 -24.43 -25.38
CA LYS A 492 -11.17 -25.82 -25.24
C LYS A 492 -10.27 -26.50 -24.21
N ARG A 493 -10.85 -27.32 -23.34
CA ARG A 493 -10.11 -28.04 -22.30
C ARG A 493 -10.33 -29.54 -22.43
N SER A 494 -9.27 -30.31 -22.22
CA SER A 494 -9.38 -31.75 -21.97
C SER A 494 -9.55 -31.96 -20.47
N GLN A 495 -10.52 -32.78 -20.07
CA GLN A 495 -10.77 -33.11 -18.67
C GLN A 495 -10.46 -34.59 -18.43
N GLY A 496 -9.93 -34.88 -17.25
CA GLY A 496 -9.56 -36.23 -16.85
C GLY A 496 -9.02 -36.24 -15.42
N LEU A 497 -8.51 -37.39 -14.99
CA LEU A 497 -7.86 -37.56 -13.70
C LEU A 497 -6.40 -37.09 -13.79
N LEU A 498 -5.97 -36.24 -12.86
CA LEU A 498 -4.55 -35.98 -12.64
C LEU A 498 -4.00 -37.01 -11.65
N VAL A 499 -2.88 -37.63 -12.01
CA VAL A 499 -2.21 -38.65 -11.20
C VAL A 499 -0.73 -38.30 -11.05
N ARG A 500 -0.08 -38.84 -10.02
CA ARG A 500 1.37 -38.66 -9.82
C ARG A 500 2.16 -39.20 -11.01
N PRO A 501 3.33 -38.59 -11.32
CA PRO A 501 4.25 -39.11 -12.34
C PRO A 501 4.52 -40.61 -12.18
N GLY A 502 4.45 -41.36 -13.28
CA GLY A 502 4.58 -42.82 -13.30
C GLY A 502 3.30 -43.59 -12.94
N ASN A 503 2.20 -42.90 -12.58
CA ASN A 503 0.92 -43.49 -12.20
C ASN A 503 1.08 -44.68 -11.22
N PRO A 504 1.63 -44.46 -10.02
CA PRO A 504 2.05 -45.55 -9.13
C PRO A 504 0.91 -46.46 -8.67
N LYS A 505 -0.34 -45.96 -8.71
CA LYS A 505 -1.54 -46.75 -8.36
C LYS A 505 -2.22 -47.36 -9.58
N GLY A 506 -1.71 -47.12 -10.79
CA GLY A 506 -2.27 -47.65 -12.03
C GLY A 506 -3.69 -47.19 -12.31
N ILE A 507 -4.04 -45.95 -11.97
CA ILE A 507 -5.38 -45.37 -12.17
C ILE A 507 -5.63 -45.20 -13.68
N GLN A 508 -6.70 -45.79 -14.20
CA GLN A 508 -7.08 -45.73 -15.62
C GLN A 508 -8.38 -44.97 -15.82
N ASP A 509 -9.35 -45.15 -14.92
CA ASP A 509 -10.66 -44.52 -15.02
C ASP A 509 -11.27 -44.15 -13.66
N VAL A 510 -12.52 -43.69 -13.68
CA VAL A 510 -13.25 -43.23 -12.49
C VAL A 510 -13.57 -44.37 -11.52
N CYS A 511 -13.67 -45.62 -11.99
CA CYS A 511 -13.94 -46.78 -11.13
C CYS A 511 -12.80 -47.04 -10.15
N ASP A 512 -11.55 -46.74 -10.55
CA ASP A 512 -10.38 -46.88 -9.70
C ASP A 512 -10.43 -45.98 -8.46
N LEU A 513 -11.22 -44.91 -8.46
CA LEU A 513 -11.37 -44.01 -7.31
C LEU A 513 -12.04 -44.67 -6.09
N LEU A 514 -12.74 -45.79 -6.30
CA LEU A 514 -13.40 -46.56 -5.23
C LEU A 514 -12.44 -47.50 -4.50
N ARG A 515 -11.20 -47.63 -4.99
CA ARG A 515 -10.22 -48.51 -4.36
C ARG A 515 -9.77 -47.92 -3.02
N PRO A 516 -9.64 -48.76 -1.97
CA PRO A 516 -9.31 -48.30 -0.62
C PRO A 516 -7.88 -47.74 -0.50
N ASP A 517 -7.01 -48.01 -1.48
CA ASP A 517 -5.67 -47.45 -1.53
C ASP A 517 -5.61 -46.09 -2.24
N VAL A 518 -6.72 -45.59 -2.79
CA VAL A 518 -6.79 -44.35 -3.56
C VAL A 518 -7.43 -43.24 -2.72
N VAL A 519 -6.78 -42.07 -2.70
CA VAL A 519 -7.32 -40.86 -2.07
C VAL A 519 -7.48 -39.83 -3.16
N PHE A 520 -8.65 -39.22 -3.22
CA PHE A 520 -9.02 -38.22 -4.21
C PHE A 520 -9.10 -36.83 -3.57
N ILE A 521 -8.73 -35.81 -4.32
CA ILE A 521 -8.95 -34.39 -3.98
C ILE A 521 -9.87 -33.82 -5.06
N ASN A 522 -10.96 -33.22 -4.62
CA ASN A 522 -12.05 -32.80 -5.50
C ASN A 522 -12.05 -31.28 -5.74
N ARG A 523 -12.81 -30.85 -6.75
CA ARG A 523 -13.18 -29.43 -6.92
C ARG A 523 -14.43 -29.12 -6.11
N GLN A 524 -14.59 -27.85 -5.74
CA GLN A 524 -15.76 -27.41 -4.97
C GLN A 524 -17.09 -27.72 -5.67
N GLY A 525 -18.13 -27.94 -4.85
CA GLY A 525 -19.51 -28.08 -5.33
C GLY A 525 -19.95 -26.98 -6.31
N GLY A 526 -20.67 -27.36 -7.36
CA GLY A 526 -21.13 -26.43 -8.41
C GLY A 526 -20.06 -25.97 -9.41
N SER A 527 -18.82 -26.46 -9.30
CA SER A 527 -17.84 -26.37 -10.39
C SER A 527 -18.23 -27.31 -11.54
N GLY A 528 -17.90 -26.95 -12.78
CA GLY A 528 -18.29 -27.78 -13.91
C GLY A 528 -17.54 -29.12 -13.97
N THR A 529 -16.31 -29.18 -13.46
CA THR A 529 -15.59 -30.46 -13.28
C THR A 529 -16.29 -31.36 -12.26
N ARG A 530 -16.80 -30.82 -11.16
CA ARG A 530 -17.57 -31.59 -10.17
C ARG A 530 -18.87 -32.13 -10.78
N ILE A 531 -19.62 -31.29 -11.50
CA ILE A 531 -20.83 -31.73 -12.22
C ILE A 531 -20.52 -32.84 -13.22
N LEU A 532 -19.42 -32.73 -13.98
CA LEU A 532 -19.01 -33.77 -14.91
C LEU A 532 -18.65 -35.08 -14.17
N LEU A 533 -17.89 -35.02 -13.09
CA LEU A 533 -17.53 -36.19 -12.30
C LEU A 533 -18.78 -36.90 -11.77
N ASP A 534 -19.71 -36.14 -11.17
CA ASP A 534 -20.93 -36.66 -10.57
C ASP A 534 -21.83 -37.32 -11.62
N TYR A 535 -21.92 -36.70 -12.81
CA TYR A 535 -22.60 -37.29 -13.96
C TYR A 535 -21.95 -38.61 -14.42
N GLN A 536 -20.62 -38.68 -14.48
CA GLN A 536 -19.93 -39.92 -14.85
C GLN A 536 -20.12 -41.02 -13.80
N LEU A 537 -20.04 -40.68 -12.51
CA LEU A 537 -20.32 -41.62 -11.41
C LEU A 537 -21.74 -42.16 -11.51
N GLN A 538 -22.73 -41.28 -11.72
CA GLN A 538 -24.12 -41.67 -11.89
C GLN A 538 -24.32 -42.58 -13.11
N LYS A 539 -23.70 -42.26 -14.25
CA LYS A 539 -23.77 -43.07 -15.47
C LYS A 539 -23.18 -44.46 -15.29
N LEU A 540 -22.15 -44.58 -14.45
CA LEU A 540 -21.50 -45.84 -14.11
C LEU A 540 -22.17 -46.57 -12.93
N GLY A 541 -23.20 -45.99 -12.31
CA GLY A 541 -23.86 -46.54 -11.12
C GLY A 541 -22.95 -46.59 -9.89
N LEU A 542 -21.97 -45.69 -9.81
CA LEU A 542 -21.01 -45.61 -8.72
C LEU A 542 -21.49 -44.61 -7.66
N ASP A 543 -21.34 -44.99 -6.40
CA ASP A 543 -21.68 -44.16 -5.25
C ASP A 543 -20.48 -43.28 -4.86
N ALA A 544 -20.69 -41.97 -4.85
CA ALA A 544 -19.64 -40.98 -4.55
C ALA A 544 -19.16 -41.07 -3.10
N ASP A 545 -20.02 -41.47 -2.16
CA ASP A 545 -19.70 -41.56 -0.73
C ASP A 545 -18.65 -42.65 -0.44
N ARG A 546 -18.42 -43.54 -1.41
CA ARG A 546 -17.41 -44.61 -1.34
C ARG A 546 -16.02 -44.15 -1.79
N ILE A 547 -15.89 -42.94 -2.35
CA ILE A 547 -14.61 -42.40 -2.79
C ILE A 547 -13.92 -41.72 -1.60
N GLN A 548 -12.78 -42.24 -1.19
CA GLN A 548 -12.02 -41.67 -0.08
C GLN A 548 -11.49 -40.27 -0.45
N GLY A 549 -11.88 -39.26 0.33
CA GLY A 549 -11.47 -37.87 0.12
C GLY A 549 -12.38 -37.08 -0.83
N TYR A 550 -13.53 -37.64 -1.25
CA TYR A 550 -14.47 -36.95 -2.14
C TYR A 550 -14.96 -35.59 -1.62
N ASP A 551 -15.08 -35.44 -0.29
CA ASP A 551 -15.43 -34.20 0.40
C ASP A 551 -14.23 -33.26 0.66
N GLN A 552 -13.00 -33.66 0.29
CA GLN A 552 -11.83 -32.78 0.35
C GLN A 552 -11.82 -31.90 -0.90
N GLU A 553 -12.33 -30.69 -0.76
CA GLU A 553 -12.53 -29.77 -1.87
C GLU A 553 -11.45 -28.69 -1.97
N GLU A 554 -11.02 -28.40 -3.19
CA GLU A 554 -10.11 -27.33 -3.52
C GLU A 554 -10.70 -26.31 -4.50
N PHE A 555 -10.38 -25.03 -4.28
CA PHE A 555 -11.04 -23.89 -4.95
C PHE A 555 -10.32 -23.39 -6.21
N THR A 556 -9.10 -23.86 -6.48
CA THR A 556 -8.42 -23.65 -7.76
C THR A 556 -8.01 -24.95 -8.45
N HIS A 557 -7.81 -24.90 -9.77
CA HIS A 557 -7.30 -26.04 -10.54
C HIS A 557 -5.84 -26.39 -10.16
N MET A 558 -5.06 -25.38 -9.77
CA MET A 558 -3.67 -25.56 -9.36
C MET A 558 -3.56 -26.24 -8.00
N ALA A 559 -4.43 -25.89 -7.04
CA ALA A 559 -4.44 -26.53 -5.73
C ALA A 559 -4.76 -28.03 -5.80
N VAL A 560 -5.64 -28.44 -6.72
CA VAL A 560 -5.91 -29.88 -6.99
C VAL A 560 -4.68 -30.61 -7.56
N ALA A 561 -3.80 -29.89 -8.26
CA ALA A 561 -2.66 -30.50 -8.96
C ALA A 561 -1.43 -30.76 -8.08
N VAL A 562 -1.39 -30.19 -6.86
CA VAL A 562 -0.23 -30.24 -5.95
C VAL A 562 -0.30 -31.42 -5.00
#